data_AF-A0A259BQ29-F1
#
_entry.id   AF-A0A259BQ29-F1
#
_cell.length_a   1.000
_cell.length_b   1.000
_cell.length_c   1.000
_cell.angle_alpha   90.00
_cell.angle_beta   90.00
_cell.angle_gamma   90.00
#
_symmetry.space_group_name_H-M   'P 1'
#
loop_
_entity.id
_entity.type
_entity.pdbx_description
1 polymer ?
#
loop_
_entity_poly.entity_id
_entity_poly.type
_entity_poly.pdbx_seq_one_letter_code
_entity_poly.pdbx_strand_id
1 'polypeptide(L)'
;MAQTVPLEEDTLFLACTRPAMVAGVTMEAMGINVILTTLLYILAGSIAYALVGIVFHLIFKALVKHDHNMFRVLLAWVETRGRSRNGGFWAGTTLTPLKLVRRYNEKDLGLA
;
A
#
# COMPACT_ATOMS: atom_id res chain seq x y z
N MET A 1 28.58 -10.48 -34.31
CA MET A 1 28.31 -9.52 -33.23
C MET A 1 26.85 -9.09 -33.37
N ALA A 2 26.00 -9.46 -32.41
CA ALA A 2 24.57 -9.16 -32.49
C ALA A 2 24.38 -7.64 -32.34
N GLN A 3 23.68 -7.02 -33.29
CA GLN A 3 23.36 -5.59 -33.24
C GLN A 3 22.37 -5.35 -32.10
N THR A 4 22.74 -4.54 -31.11
CA THR A 4 21.86 -4.12 -30.03
C THR A 4 20.89 -3.07 -30.58
N VAL A 5 19.67 -3.49 -30.90
CA VAL A 5 18.59 -2.57 -31.25
C VAL A 5 18.35 -1.64 -30.05
N PRO A 6 18.42 -0.31 -30.20
CA PRO A 6 18.13 0.61 -29.11
C PRO A 6 16.66 0.47 -28.71
N LEU A 7 16.38 0.50 -27.40
CA LEU A 7 15.02 0.46 -26.88
C LEU A 7 14.29 1.75 -27.25
N GLU A 8 13.06 1.62 -27.74
CA GLU A 8 12.18 2.75 -27.98
C GLU A 8 11.60 3.23 -26.65
N GLU A 9 11.89 4.47 -26.28
CA GLU A 9 11.49 5.08 -25.01
C GLU A 9 10.40 6.13 -25.23
N ASP A 10 9.20 5.87 -24.72
CA ASP A 10 8.11 6.84 -24.70
C ASP A 10 8.07 7.63 -23.38
N THR A 11 7.72 8.91 -23.46
CA THR A 11 7.56 9.74 -22.26
C THR A 11 6.32 9.31 -21.46
N LEU A 12 6.53 8.74 -20.27
CA LEU A 12 5.45 8.38 -19.37
C LEU A 12 4.96 9.61 -18.60
N PHE A 13 3.72 10.03 -18.84
CA PHE A 13 3.07 11.05 -18.01
C PHE A 13 2.73 10.47 -16.63
N LEU A 14 3.59 10.71 -15.63
CA LEU A 14 3.45 10.16 -14.27
C LEU A 14 2.09 10.48 -13.63
N ALA A 15 1.48 11.61 -13.99
CA ALA A 15 0.15 11.99 -13.51
C ALA A 15 -0.96 11.00 -13.93
N CYS A 16 -0.80 10.33 -15.07
CA CYS A 16 -1.77 9.39 -15.62
C CYS A 16 -1.64 7.98 -15.03
N THR A 17 -0.51 7.66 -14.39
CA THR A 17 -0.21 6.32 -13.89
C THR A 17 -0.12 6.25 -12.36
N ARG A 18 0.08 7.38 -11.69
CA ARG A 18 0.03 7.43 -10.22
C ARG A 18 -1.42 7.36 -9.72
N PRO A 19 -1.65 6.75 -8.55
CA PRO A 19 -2.97 6.78 -7.92
C PRO A 19 -3.42 8.22 -7.62
N ALA A 20 -4.72 8.42 -7.50
CA ALA A 20 -5.28 9.73 -7.15
C ALA A 20 -4.73 10.20 -5.79
N MET A 21 -4.22 11.43 -5.75
CA MET A 21 -3.62 12.04 -4.55
C MET A 21 -4.23 13.40 -4.25
N VAL A 22 -4.47 13.67 -2.97
CA VAL A 22 -4.95 14.95 -2.44
C VAL A 22 -3.91 15.49 -1.46
N ALA A 23 -3.47 16.73 -1.67
CA ALA A 23 -2.43 17.38 -0.85
C ALA A 23 -1.09 16.61 -0.72
N GLY A 24 -0.80 15.70 -1.66
CA GLY A 24 0.42 14.88 -1.67
C GLY A 24 0.30 13.55 -0.90
N VAL A 25 -0.91 13.16 -0.51
CA VAL A 25 -1.23 11.87 0.12
C VAL A 25 -2.25 11.13 -0.77
N THR A 26 -2.24 9.80 -0.79
CA THR A 26 -3.21 9.03 -1.59
C THR A 26 -4.63 9.15 -1.02
N MET A 27 -5.63 8.91 -1.86
CA MET A 27 -7.04 8.96 -1.45
C MET A 27 -7.35 8.02 -0.27
N GLU A 28 -6.74 6.84 -0.24
CA GLU A 28 -6.92 5.85 0.82
C GLU A 28 -6.39 6.36 2.16
N ALA A 29 -5.17 6.91 2.16
CA ALA A 29 -4.55 7.47 3.35
C ALA A 29 -5.26 8.72 3.85
N MET A 30 -5.76 9.56 2.95
CA MET A 30 -6.61 10.69 3.32
C MET A 30 -7.91 10.21 3.99
N GLY A 31 -8.58 9.20 3.42
CA GLY A 31 -9.78 8.62 4.00
C GLY A 31 -9.55 8.07 5.40
N ILE A 32 -8.47 7.30 5.60
CA ILE A 32 -8.08 6.78 6.92
C ILE A 32 -7.84 7.93 7.91
N ASN A 33 -7.16 9.00 7.48
CA ASN A 33 -6.89 10.14 8.34
C ASN A 33 -8.17 10.84 8.78
N VAL A 34 -9.07 11.14 7.84
CA VAL A 34 -10.35 11.81 8.15
C VAL A 34 -11.20 10.97 9.08
N ILE A 35 -11.30 9.66 8.86
CA ILE A 35 -12.05 8.74 9.74
C ILE A 35 -11.43 8.74 11.14
N LEU A 36 -10.12 8.50 11.24
CA LEU A 36 -9.42 8.42 12.53
C LEU A 36 -9.56 9.72 13.33
N THR A 37 -9.36 10.86 12.68
CA THR A 37 -9.39 12.17 13.31
C THR A 37 -10.79 12.57 13.75
N THR A 38 -11.79 12.24 12.94
CA THR A 38 -13.19 12.44 13.29
C THR A 38 -13.57 11.59 14.49
N LEU A 39 -13.15 10.32 14.54
CA LEU A 39 -13.39 9.45 15.69
C LEU A 39 -12.72 10.00 16.97
N LEU A 40 -11.45 10.42 16.89
CA LEU A 40 -10.75 11.01 18.03
C LEU A 40 -11.41 12.30 18.52
N TYR A 41 -11.82 13.16 17.58
CA TYR A 41 -12.53 14.40 17.88
C TYR A 41 -13.85 14.13 18.63
N ILE A 42 -14.67 13.20 18.13
CA ILE A 42 -15.96 12.86 18.75
C ILE A 42 -15.74 12.23 20.13
N LEU A 43 -14.83 11.27 20.24
CA LEU A 43 -14.58 10.54 21.49
C LEU A 43 -14.01 11.45 22.60
N ALA A 44 -13.16 12.41 22.24
CA ALA A 44 -12.58 13.34 23.20
C ALA A 44 -13.46 14.56 23.48
N GLY A 45 -14.43 14.86 22.60
CA GLY A 45 -15.34 16.01 22.74
C GLY A 45 -14.64 17.37 22.67
N SER A 46 -13.44 17.45 22.10
CA SER A 46 -12.64 18.68 22.05
C SER A 46 -12.02 18.87 20.66
N ILE A 47 -12.12 20.11 20.15
CA ILE A 47 -11.59 20.48 18.83
C ILE A 47 -10.06 20.38 18.75
N ALA A 48 -9.36 20.41 19.89
CA ALA A 48 -7.92 20.22 19.93
C ALA A 48 -7.48 18.88 19.29
N TYR A 49 -8.33 17.85 19.39
CA TYR A 49 -8.04 16.53 18.81
C TYR A 49 -8.13 16.50 17.28
N ALA A 50 -8.73 17.50 16.64
CA ALA A 50 -8.66 17.64 15.19
C ALA A 50 -7.23 17.94 14.71
N LEU A 51 -6.39 18.61 15.53
CA LEU A 51 -4.99 18.92 15.19
C LEU A 51 -4.12 17.66 15.07
N VAL A 52 -4.50 16.59 15.76
CA VAL A 52 -3.84 15.28 15.66
C VAL A 52 -3.88 14.78 14.21
N GLY A 53 -4.91 15.14 13.45
CA GLY A 53 -5.03 14.83 12.03
C GLY A 53 -3.98 15.45 11.14
N ILE A 54 -3.53 16.65 11.49
CA ILE A 54 -2.45 17.33 10.77
C ILE A 54 -1.15 16.53 10.95
N VAL A 55 -0.87 16.09 12.19
CA VAL A 55 0.30 15.27 12.50
C VAL A 55 0.26 13.95 11.71
N PHE A 56 -0.87 13.24 11.74
CA PHE A 56 -1.03 12.01 10.95
C PHE A 56 -0.91 12.26 9.44
N HIS A 57 -1.42 13.38 8.94
CA HIS A 57 -1.32 13.73 7.52
C HIS A 57 0.15 13.89 7.09
N LEU A 58 0.97 14.55 7.91
CA LEU A 58 2.40 14.72 7.63
C LEU A 58 3.14 13.39 7.63
N ILE A 59 2.81 12.49 8.56
CA ILE A 59 3.37 11.13 8.58
C ILE A 59 2.98 10.37 7.32
N PHE A 60 1.70 10.40 6.93
CA PHE A 60 1.25 9.73 5.70
C PHE A 60 1.92 10.31 4.46
N LYS A 61 2.13 11.62 4.41
CA LYS A 61 2.86 12.27 3.32
C LYS A 61 4.32 11.81 3.25
N ALA A 62 4.99 11.67 4.40
CA ALA A 62 6.35 11.13 4.46
C ALA A 62 6.41 9.67 3.98
N LEU A 63 5.40 8.87 4.33
CA LEU A 63 5.27 7.47 3.92
C LEU A 63 5.00 7.31 2.41
N VAL A 64 4.04 8.05 1.85
CA VAL A 64 3.70 8.03 0.41
C VAL A 64 4.87 8.45 -0.48
N LYS A 65 5.78 9.28 0.03
CA LYS A 65 7.00 9.70 -0.69
C LYS A 65 7.88 8.51 -1.10
N HIS A 66 7.89 7.44 -0.31
CA HIS A 66 8.69 6.25 -0.60
C HIS A 66 8.01 5.32 -1.60
N ASP A 67 6.70 5.08 -1.43
CA ASP A 67 5.91 4.27 -2.33
C ASP A 67 4.46 4.79 -2.38
N HIS A 68 4.04 5.25 -3.55
CA HIS A 68 2.70 5.76 -3.81
C HIS A 68 1.61 4.69 -3.69
N ASN A 69 1.95 3.39 -3.84
CA ASN A 69 0.99 2.29 -3.77
C ASN A 69 0.94 1.63 -2.39
N MET A 70 1.74 2.05 -1.42
CA MET A 70 1.86 1.39 -0.13
C MET A 70 0.52 1.24 0.61
N PHE A 71 -0.34 2.27 0.60
CA PHE A 71 -1.65 2.20 1.25
C PHE A 71 -2.63 1.26 0.55
N ARG A 72 -2.57 1.16 -0.78
CA ARG A 72 -3.36 0.16 -1.53
C ARG A 72 -2.89 -1.26 -1.22
N VAL A 73 -1.58 -1.48 -1.16
CA VAL A 73 -1.00 -2.78 -0.78
C VAL A 73 -1.38 -3.13 0.66
N LEU A 74 -1.33 -2.16 1.58
CA LEU A 74 -1.75 -2.34 2.97
C LEU A 74 -3.22 -2.74 3.06
N LEU A 75 -4.12 -2.05 2.36
CA LEU A 75 -5.55 -2.39 2.36
C LEU A 75 -5.80 -3.76 1.75
N ALA A 76 -5.17 -4.08 0.61
CA ALA A 76 -5.26 -5.41 0.01
C ALA A 76 -4.74 -6.50 0.97
N TRP A 77 -3.67 -6.23 1.71
CA TRP A 77 -3.18 -7.13 2.75
C TRP A 77 -4.18 -7.29 3.89
N VAL A 78 -4.82 -6.20 4.35
CA VAL A 78 -5.85 -6.27 5.40
C VAL A 78 -7.03 -7.12 4.93
N GLU A 79 -7.53 -6.88 3.71
CA GLU A 79 -8.68 -7.60 3.15
C GLU A 79 -8.40 -9.08 2.89
N THR A 80 -7.17 -9.45 2.54
CA THR A 80 -6.81 -10.83 2.25
C THR A 80 -6.24 -11.55 3.47
N ARG A 81 -5.07 -11.10 3.94
CA ARG A 81 -4.30 -11.75 5.01
C ARG A 81 -4.71 -11.29 6.39
N GLY A 82 -5.00 -10.01 6.58
CA GLY A 82 -5.42 -9.47 7.88
C GLY A 82 -6.74 -10.06 8.37
N ARG A 83 -7.67 -10.38 7.46
CA ARG A 83 -8.96 -11.02 7.79
C ARG A 83 -8.84 -12.52 8.10
N SER A 84 -7.74 -13.18 7.72
CA SER A 84 -7.54 -14.61 7.98
C SER A 84 -7.12 -14.84 9.43
N ARG A 85 -8.09 -15.22 10.29
CA ARG A 85 -7.85 -15.54 11.70
C ARG A 85 -7.22 -16.92 11.92
N ASN A 86 -7.36 -17.81 10.95
CA ASN A 86 -6.87 -19.19 10.99
C ASN A 86 -5.52 -19.36 10.26
N GLY A 87 -4.88 -18.27 9.84
CA GLY A 87 -3.63 -18.34 9.08
C GLY A 87 -2.48 -19.04 9.82
N GLY A 88 -2.46 -18.99 11.16
CA GLY A 88 -1.51 -19.74 11.97
C GLY A 88 -1.73 -21.25 11.96
N PHE A 89 -2.98 -21.70 11.84
CA PHE A 89 -3.32 -23.13 11.76
C PHE A 89 -3.03 -23.69 10.36
N TRP A 90 -3.33 -22.93 9.30
CA TRP A 90 -3.14 -23.37 7.90
C TRP A 90 -1.79 -22.97 7.29
N ALA A 91 -0.90 -22.35 8.07
CA ALA A 91 0.38 -21.81 7.60
C ALA A 91 0.26 -20.86 6.39
N GLY A 92 -0.90 -20.23 6.22
CA GLY A 92 -1.22 -19.40 5.05
C GLY A 92 -2.65 -18.86 5.10
N THR A 93 -2.95 -17.93 4.20
CA THR A 93 -4.29 -17.32 4.07
C THR A 93 -5.23 -18.13 3.17
N THR A 94 -4.74 -19.26 2.65
CA THR A 94 -5.47 -20.14 1.76
C THR A 94 -6.27 -21.17 2.56
N LEU A 95 -7.46 -21.49 2.08
CA LEU A 95 -8.31 -22.54 2.65
C LEU A 95 -7.92 -23.95 2.16
N THR A 96 -6.93 -24.05 1.26
CA THR A 96 -6.45 -25.35 0.79
C THR A 96 -5.65 -26.06 1.87
N PRO A 97 -5.88 -27.36 2.12
CA PRO A 97 -5.07 -28.14 3.04
C PRO A 97 -3.67 -28.43 2.47
N LEU A 98 -3.41 -28.09 1.20
CA LEU A 98 -2.11 -28.23 0.56
C LEU A 98 -1.15 -27.17 1.08
N LYS A 99 0.06 -27.59 1.45
CA LYS A 99 1.12 -26.67 1.86
C LYS A 99 1.42 -25.69 0.73
N LEU A 100 1.38 -24.39 1.04
CA LEU A 100 1.76 -23.36 0.08
C LEU A 100 3.27 -23.44 -0.17
N VAL A 101 3.66 -24.07 -1.28
CA VAL A 101 5.06 -24.16 -1.70
C VAL A 101 5.28 -23.14 -2.81
N ARG A 102 6.10 -22.12 -2.54
CA ARG A 102 6.56 -21.19 -3.57
C ARG A 102 7.80 -21.79 -4.22
N ARG A 103 7.65 -22.27 -5.46
CA ARG A 103 8.79 -22.76 -6.25
C ARG A 103 9.43 -21.54 -6.91
N TYR A 104 10.57 -21.10 -6.39
CA TYR A 104 11.39 -20.09 -7.05
C TYR A 104 12.23 -20.77 -8.13
N ASN A 105 12.28 -20.19 -9.32
CA ASN A 105 13.23 -20.54 -10.36
C ASN A 105 14.40 -19.55 -10.35
N GLU A 106 15.60 -19.97 -10.76
CA GLU A 106 16.77 -19.09 -10.87
C GLU A 106 16.50 -17.89 -11.80
N LYS A 107 15.66 -18.12 -12.81
CA LYS A 107 15.13 -17.09 -13.72
C LYS A 107 14.30 -16.01 -13.02
N ASP A 108 13.55 -16.38 -11.97
CA ASP A 108 12.68 -15.44 -11.23
C ASP A 108 13.49 -14.49 -10.33
N LEU A 109 14.74 -14.86 -10.03
CA LEU A 109 15.65 -14.11 -9.16
C LEU A 109 16.67 -13.29 -9.98
N GLY A 110 16.62 -13.36 -11.31
CA GLY A 110 17.58 -12.68 -12.19
C GLY A 110 19.01 -13.23 -12.05
N LEU A 111 19.16 -14.48 -11.62
CA LEU A 111 20.45 -15.16 -11.43
C LEU A 111 20.87 -16.01 -12.66
N ALA A 112 20.05 -16.02 -13.71
CA ALA A 112 20.21 -16.83 -14.93
C ALA A 112 20.25 -15.97 -16.19
#